data_AF-A0A183TZ77-F1
#
_entry.id   AF-A0A183TZ77-F1
#
_cell.length_a   1.000
_cell.length_b   1.000
_cell.length_c   1.000
_cell.angle_alpha   90.00
_cell.angle_beta   90.00
_cell.angle_gamma   90.00
#
_symmetry.space_group_name_H-M   'P 1'
#
loop_
_entity.id
_entity.type
_entity.pdbx_description
1 polymer ?
#
loop_
_entity_poly.entity_id
_entity_poly.type
_entity_poly.pdbx_seq_one_letter_code
_entity_poly.pdbx_strand_id
1 'polypeptide(L)'
;MFVLQLGPRELYRGLSLVVVRNGFSNSLFFTLRDPLRTYIFRLHQTSNSDKIRRIPESLMHFIADFVSGALLGATLSTMFFPVNVIKQRMQSTVQTPFLSGWTVFRIIWNERNGSARVLFRGVQLNFTRSLLAWGITNSVYELLRRSFESWSERR
;
A
#
# COMPACT_ATOMS: atom_id res chain seq x y z
N MET A 1 -17.50 23.28 12.40
CA MET A 1 -16.69 24.52 12.49
C MET A 1 -15.73 24.68 11.30
N PHE A 2 -14.96 23.67 10.88
CA PHE A 2 -14.00 23.75 9.75
C PHE A 2 -14.65 23.95 8.36
N VAL A 3 -15.74 23.23 8.06
CA VAL A 3 -16.46 23.33 6.76
C VAL A 3 -17.11 24.71 6.56
N LEU A 4 -17.57 25.34 7.65
CA LEU A 4 -18.19 26.66 7.62
C LEU A 4 -17.16 27.78 7.35
N GLN A 5 -15.88 27.56 7.65
CA GLN A 5 -14.82 28.55 7.48
C GLN A 5 -14.09 28.43 6.13
N LEU A 6 -14.00 27.22 5.56
CA LEU A 6 -13.20 26.94 4.36
C LEU A 6 -14.02 26.57 3.12
N GLY A 7 -15.30 26.22 3.32
CA GLY A 7 -16.19 25.74 2.27
C GLY A 7 -16.02 24.24 1.97
N PRO A 8 -17.09 23.58 1.46
CA PRO A 8 -17.10 22.12 1.26
C PRO A 8 -16.13 21.64 0.17
N ARG A 9 -15.73 22.52 -0.78
CA ARG A 9 -14.80 22.17 -1.86
C ARG A 9 -13.40 21.82 -1.36
N GLU A 10 -12.97 22.39 -0.23
CA GLU A 10 -11.66 22.09 0.35
C GLU A 10 -11.53 20.64 0.83
N LEU A 11 -12.64 19.98 1.16
CA LEU A 11 -12.65 18.56 1.55
C LEU A 11 -12.23 17.63 0.40
N TYR A 12 -12.34 18.07 -0.84
CA TYR A 12 -12.04 17.29 -2.04
C TYR A 12 -10.68 17.61 -2.64
N ARG A 13 -9.84 18.40 -1.95
CA ARG A 13 -8.51 18.77 -2.44
C ARG A 13 -7.64 17.52 -2.58
N GLY A 14 -7.12 17.29 -3.79
CA GLY A 14 -6.30 16.13 -4.12
C GLY A 14 -7.07 14.82 -4.33
N LEU A 15 -8.41 14.85 -4.40
CA LEU A 15 -9.23 13.64 -4.62
C LEU A 15 -8.81 12.87 -5.88
N SER A 16 -8.55 13.56 -6.98
CA SER A 16 -8.12 12.91 -8.23
C SER A 16 -6.85 12.08 -8.06
N LEU A 17 -5.85 12.59 -7.34
CA LEU A 17 -4.63 11.84 -7.02
C LEU A 17 -4.91 10.67 -6.08
N VAL A 18 -5.86 10.80 -5.14
CA VAL A 18 -6.27 9.69 -4.28
C VAL A 18 -6.87 8.57 -5.11
N VAL A 19 -7.79 8.88 -6.01
CA VAL A 19 -8.47 7.90 -6.87
C VAL A 19 -7.47 7.19 -7.77
N VAL A 20 -6.64 7.95 -8.51
CA VAL A 20 -5.64 7.37 -9.42
C VAL A 20 -4.66 6.48 -8.65
N ARG A 21 -4.10 6.99 -7.55
CA ARG A 21 -3.14 6.24 -6.74
C ARG A 21 -3.76 4.97 -6.16
N ASN A 22 -4.92 5.07 -5.51
CA ASN A 22 -5.54 3.94 -4.83
C ASN A 22 -6.06 2.92 -5.83
N GLY A 23 -6.74 3.35 -6.89
CA GLY A 23 -7.25 2.46 -7.93
C GLY A 23 -6.12 1.67 -8.57
N PHE A 24 -5.08 2.37 -9.03
CA PHE A 24 -3.97 1.70 -9.70
C PHE A 24 -3.14 0.83 -8.75
N SER A 25 -2.85 1.31 -7.54
CA SER A 25 -2.11 0.51 -6.54
C SER A 25 -2.89 -0.73 -6.09
N ASN A 26 -4.21 -0.63 -5.91
CA ASN A 26 -5.02 -1.79 -5.51
C ASN A 26 -5.14 -2.79 -6.64
N SER A 27 -5.35 -2.34 -7.88
CA SER A 27 -5.38 -3.24 -9.04
C SER A 27 -4.08 -4.04 -9.16
N LEU A 28 -2.92 -3.37 -9.02
CA LEU A 28 -1.63 -4.06 -9.01
C LEU A 28 -1.50 -5.02 -7.82
N PHE A 29 -1.92 -4.60 -6.62
CA PHE A 29 -1.85 -5.45 -5.43
C PHE A 29 -2.65 -6.75 -5.60
N PHE A 30 -3.92 -6.65 -5.98
CA PHE A 30 -4.78 -7.83 -6.13
C PHE A 30 -4.35 -8.71 -7.29
N THR A 31 -3.78 -8.15 -8.36
CA THR A 31 -3.28 -8.93 -9.49
C THR A 31 -2.01 -9.71 -9.14
N LEU A 32 -1.09 -9.10 -8.37
CA LEU A 32 0.24 -9.67 -8.14
C LEU A 32 0.35 -10.49 -6.84
N ARG A 33 -0.60 -10.34 -5.90
CA ARG A 33 -0.52 -11.04 -4.60
C ARG A 33 -0.56 -12.56 -4.72
N ASP A 34 -1.38 -13.10 -5.63
CA ASP A 34 -1.55 -14.56 -5.77
C ASP A 34 -0.31 -15.23 -6.38
N PRO A 35 0.29 -14.72 -7.49
CA PRO A 35 1.58 -15.22 -7.98
C PRO A 35 2.69 -15.17 -6.92
N LEU A 36 2.79 -14.08 -6.16
CA LEU A 36 3.78 -13.93 -5.09
C LEU A 36 3.56 -14.94 -3.97
N ARG A 37 2.32 -15.12 -3.54
CA ARG A 37 1.95 -16.13 -2.55
C ARG A 37 2.33 -17.53 -3.01
N THR A 38 1.99 -17.91 -4.24
CA THR A 38 2.35 -19.23 -4.81
C THR A 38 3.86 -19.42 -4.89
N TYR A 39 4.61 -18.37 -5.23
CA TYR A 39 6.06 -18.42 -5.22
C TYR A 39 6.63 -18.73 -3.83
N ILE A 40 6.10 -18.08 -2.77
CA ILE A 40 6.49 -18.35 -1.38
C ILE A 40 6.22 -19.81 -0.99
N PHE A 41 5.06 -20.35 -1.38
CA PHE A 41 4.75 -21.78 -1.14
C PHE A 41 5.72 -22.73 -1.84
N ARG A 42 6.10 -22.43 -3.08
CA ARG A 42 7.09 -23.24 -3.81
C ARG A 42 8.44 -23.24 -3.10
N LEU A 43 8.88 -22.07 -2.62
CA LEU A 43 10.12 -21.97 -1.84
C LEU A 43 10.04 -22.80 -0.54
N HIS A 44 8.89 -22.83 0.13
CA HIS A 44 8.67 -23.68 1.29
C HIS A 44 8.74 -25.18 0.94
N GLN A 45 8.07 -25.61 -0.12
CA GLN A 45 8.04 -27.01 -0.55
C GLN A 45 9.40 -27.53 -1.04
N THR A 46 10.19 -26.67 -1.71
CA THR A 46 11.55 -27.00 -2.18
C THR A 46 12.60 -26.88 -1.06
N SER A 47 12.22 -26.40 0.13
CA SER A 47 13.17 -26.23 1.23
C SER A 47 13.64 -27.58 1.77
N ASN A 48 14.96 -27.80 1.72
CA ASN A 48 15.59 -29.02 2.22
C ASN A 48 15.78 -29.03 3.76
N SER A 49 15.18 -28.06 4.46
CA SER A 49 15.36 -27.88 5.89
C SER A 49 14.21 -28.52 6.67
N ASP A 50 14.51 -29.56 7.45
CA ASP A 50 13.51 -30.28 8.26
C ASP A 50 12.73 -29.37 9.21
N LYS A 51 13.33 -28.27 9.68
CA LYS A 51 12.65 -27.26 10.51
C LYS A 51 11.53 -26.56 9.75
N ILE A 52 11.75 -26.25 8.47
CA ILE A 52 10.77 -25.53 7.65
C ILE A 52 9.62 -26.46 7.28
N ARG A 53 9.88 -27.72 6.93
CA ARG A 53 8.83 -28.72 6.63
C ARG A 53 7.93 -29.06 7.83
N ARG A 54 8.38 -28.82 9.07
CA ARG A 54 7.60 -29.07 10.30
C ARG A 54 6.62 -27.95 10.66
N ILE A 55 6.62 -26.83 9.91
CA ILE A 55 5.70 -25.73 10.16
C ILE A 55 4.26 -26.19 9.87
N PRO A 56 3.29 -25.96 10.78
CA PRO A 56 1.89 -26.29 10.51
C PRO A 56 1.37 -25.58 9.25
N GLU A 57 0.59 -26.28 8.42
CA GLU A 57 0.02 -25.73 7.18
C GLU A 57 -0.73 -24.41 7.40
N SER A 58 -1.52 -24.31 8.47
CA SER A 58 -2.25 -23.08 8.83
C SER A 58 -1.31 -21.89 9.10
N LEU A 59 -0.18 -22.13 9.77
CA LEU A 59 0.83 -21.12 10.03
C LEU A 59 1.58 -20.75 8.74
N MET A 60 1.89 -21.72 7.88
CA MET A 60 2.53 -21.45 6.60
C MET A 60 1.63 -20.60 5.69
N HIS A 61 0.33 -20.88 5.67
CA HIS A 61 -0.64 -20.02 5.02
C HIS A 61 -0.61 -18.59 5.55
N PHE A 62 -0.70 -18.41 6.87
CA PHE A 62 -0.64 -17.08 7.46
C PHE A 62 0.65 -16.33 7.10
N ILE A 63 1.81 -17.01 7.14
CA ILE A 63 3.11 -16.45 6.78
C ILE A 63 3.17 -16.09 5.29
N ALA A 64 2.70 -16.96 4.40
CA ALA A 64 2.70 -16.70 2.96
C ALA A 64 1.80 -15.51 2.61
N ASP A 65 0.62 -15.42 3.24
CA ASP A 65 -0.30 -14.29 3.09
C ASP A 65 0.31 -13.01 3.67
N PHE A 66 1.03 -13.11 4.79
CA PHE A 66 1.71 -11.97 5.41
C PHE A 66 2.83 -11.44 4.52
N VAL A 67 3.76 -12.31 4.14
CA VAL A 67 4.96 -11.95 3.39
C VAL A 67 4.59 -11.44 1.99
N SER A 68 3.65 -12.09 1.30
CA SER A 68 3.18 -11.61 -0.01
C SER A 68 2.54 -10.22 0.10
N GLY A 69 1.63 -10.01 1.07
CA GLY A 69 1.00 -8.71 1.32
C GLY A 69 2.00 -7.64 1.75
N ALA A 70 2.91 -7.96 2.65
CA ALA A 70 3.92 -7.06 3.18
C ALA A 70 4.89 -6.59 2.09
N LEU A 71 5.48 -7.50 1.33
CA LEU A 71 6.44 -7.17 0.27
C LEU A 71 5.79 -6.39 -0.85
N LEU A 72 4.62 -6.84 -1.33
CA LEU A 72 3.91 -6.17 -2.41
C LEU A 72 3.42 -4.79 -1.98
N GLY A 73 2.79 -4.69 -0.81
CA GLY A 73 2.31 -3.43 -0.25
C GLY A 73 3.42 -2.42 0.00
N ALA A 74 4.56 -2.86 0.55
CA ALA A 74 5.72 -1.99 0.76
C ALA A 74 6.36 -1.54 -0.56
N THR A 75 6.43 -2.43 -1.55
CA THR A 75 6.97 -2.13 -2.89
C THR A 75 6.11 -1.12 -3.62
N LEU A 76 4.79 -1.35 -3.69
CA LEU A 76 3.85 -0.43 -4.31
C LEU A 76 3.82 0.91 -3.57
N SER A 77 3.82 0.91 -2.24
CA SER A 77 3.86 2.13 -1.44
C SER A 77 5.12 2.97 -1.70
N THR A 78 6.27 2.31 -1.87
CA THR A 78 7.52 2.98 -2.27
C THR A 78 7.44 3.50 -3.71
N MET A 79 6.93 2.70 -4.64
CA MET A 79 6.75 3.10 -6.04
C MET A 79 5.85 4.35 -6.18
N PHE A 80 4.74 4.38 -5.44
CA PHE A 80 3.80 5.50 -5.41
C PHE A 80 4.17 6.62 -4.42
N PHE A 81 5.36 6.56 -3.81
CA PHE A 81 5.79 7.55 -2.83
C PHE A 81 5.79 8.99 -3.39
N PRO A 82 6.30 9.27 -4.61
CA PRO A 82 6.22 10.61 -5.21
C PRO A 82 4.78 11.13 -5.34
N VAL A 83 3.85 10.27 -5.78
CA VAL A 83 2.43 10.63 -5.89
C VAL A 83 1.83 10.95 -4.52
N ASN A 84 2.24 10.21 -3.48
CA ASN A 84 1.83 10.47 -2.11
C ASN A 84 2.36 11.82 -1.61
N VAL A 85 3.59 12.20 -1.94
CA VAL A 85 4.17 13.51 -1.60
C VAL A 85 3.38 14.65 -2.25
N ILE A 86 3.05 14.53 -3.53
CA ILE A 86 2.22 15.54 -4.24
C ILE A 86 0.85 15.67 -3.57
N LYS A 87 0.19 14.54 -3.32
CA LYS A 87 -1.11 14.50 -2.66
C LYS A 87 -1.05 15.15 -1.27
N GLN A 88 -0.04 14.82 -0.46
CA GLN A 88 0.14 15.40 0.86
C GLN A 88 0.33 16.92 0.80
N ARG A 89 1.14 17.43 -0.14
CA ARG A 89 1.32 18.87 -0.36
C ARG A 89 0.01 19.55 -0.76
N MET A 90 -0.77 18.92 -1.64
CA MET A 90 -2.10 19.42 -1.99
C MET A 90 -2.99 19.49 -0.75
N GLN A 91 -3.07 18.42 0.03
CA GLN A 91 -3.96 18.33 1.20
C GLN A 91 -3.52 19.18 2.40
N SER A 92 -2.23 19.49 2.52
CA SER A 92 -1.71 20.34 3.60
C SER A 92 -1.88 21.84 3.33
N THR A 93 -2.19 22.23 2.09
CA THR A 93 -2.26 23.64 1.68
C THR A 93 -3.71 24.06 1.52
N VAL A 94 -4.29 24.63 2.57
CA VAL A 94 -5.66 25.17 2.59
C VAL A 94 -5.67 26.66 2.22
N GLN A 95 -6.82 27.19 1.78
CA GLN A 95 -7.01 28.61 1.46
C GLN A 95 -6.09 29.18 0.36
N THR A 96 -5.49 28.31 -0.45
CA THR A 96 -4.71 28.68 -1.64
C THR A 96 -5.45 28.26 -2.90
N PRO A 97 -5.10 28.79 -4.08
CA PRO A 97 -5.70 28.32 -5.34
C PRO A 97 -5.63 26.80 -5.48
N PHE A 98 -6.66 26.19 -6.09
CA PHE A 98 -6.64 24.77 -6.41
C PHE A 98 -5.65 24.52 -7.56
N LEU A 99 -4.46 24.05 -7.20
CA LEU A 99 -3.42 23.73 -8.18
C LEU A 99 -3.60 22.30 -8.72
N SER A 100 -3.25 22.11 -9.99
CA SER A 100 -3.18 20.77 -10.57
C SER A 100 -2.07 19.95 -9.90
N GLY A 101 -2.21 18.62 -9.86
CA GLY A 101 -1.18 17.73 -9.33
C GLY A 101 0.18 17.90 -10.04
N TRP A 102 0.17 18.18 -11.35
CA TRP A 102 1.38 18.46 -12.12
C TRP A 102 2.05 19.78 -11.73
N THR A 103 1.26 20.83 -11.50
CA THR A 103 1.80 22.11 -11.01
C THR A 103 2.44 21.93 -9.63
N VAL A 104 1.78 21.21 -8.73
CA VAL A 104 2.32 20.92 -7.39
C VAL A 104 3.59 20.06 -7.47
N PHE A 105 3.64 19.08 -8.38
CA PHE A 105 4.86 18.31 -8.64
C PHE A 105 6.03 19.20 -9.07
N ARG A 106 5.82 20.12 -10.02
CA ARG A 106 6.87 21.06 -10.46
C ARG A 106 7.37 21.96 -9.33
N ILE A 107 6.46 22.44 -8.48
CA ILE A 107 6.83 23.23 -7.29
C ILE A 107 7.72 22.40 -6.35
N ILE A 108 7.29 21.18 -5.99
CA ILE A 108 8.06 20.29 -5.12
C ILE A 108 9.41 19.93 -5.75
N TRP A 109 9.44 19.69 -7.06
CA TRP A 109 10.66 19.35 -7.79
C TRP A 109 11.69 20.47 -7.70
N ASN A 110 11.25 21.71 -7.92
CA ASN A 110 12.11 22.89 -7.81
C ASN A 110 12.56 23.13 -6.36
N GLU A 111 11.65 23.02 -5.38
CA GLU A 111 11.97 23.13 -3.94
C GLU A 111 12.98 22.07 -3.48
N ARG A 112 13.06 20.92 -4.16
CA ARG A 112 14.00 19.84 -3.87
C ARG A 112 15.21 19.83 -4.80
N ASN A 113 15.52 20.95 -5.45
CA ASN A 113 16.65 21.12 -6.36
C ASN A 113 16.70 20.07 -7.49
N GLY A 114 15.54 19.60 -7.95
CA GLY A 114 15.45 18.54 -8.95
C GLY A 114 16.00 17.18 -8.52
N SER A 115 16.14 16.94 -7.21
CA SER A 115 16.73 15.70 -6.71
C SER A 115 15.68 14.63 -6.40
N ALA A 116 15.71 13.54 -7.16
CA ALA A 116 14.92 12.35 -6.86
C ALA A 116 15.24 11.77 -5.47
N ARG A 117 16.51 11.79 -5.05
CA ARG A 117 16.90 11.32 -3.71
C ARG A 117 16.21 12.12 -2.61
N VAL A 118 16.16 13.45 -2.75
CA VAL A 118 15.45 14.30 -1.80
C VAL A 118 13.95 14.09 -1.90
N LEU A 119 13.39 13.81 -3.10
CA LEU A 119 11.98 13.45 -3.29
C LEU A 119 11.57 12.21 -2.47
N PHE A 120 12.45 11.22 -2.37
CA PHE A 120 12.27 9.99 -1.59
C PHE A 120 12.71 10.10 -0.12
N ARG A 121 13.03 11.30 0.39
CA ARG A 121 13.36 11.49 1.81
C ARG A 121 12.16 11.07 2.68
N GLY A 122 12.39 10.09 3.56
CA GLY A 122 11.34 9.49 4.41
C GLY A 122 10.75 8.19 3.87
N VAL A 123 11.20 7.71 2.71
CA VAL A 123 10.69 6.45 2.11
C VAL A 123 10.86 5.25 3.03
N GLN A 124 11.92 5.19 3.84
CA GLN A 124 12.17 4.08 4.77
C GLN A 124 11.05 3.94 5.81
N LEU A 125 10.62 5.05 6.41
CA LEU A 125 9.49 5.04 7.36
C LEU A 125 8.19 4.61 6.66
N ASN A 126 7.96 5.12 5.45
CA ASN A 126 6.81 4.72 4.66
C ASN A 126 6.84 3.23 4.29
N PHE A 127 8.02 2.71 3.93
CA PHE A 127 8.25 1.31 3.61
C PHE A 127 7.95 0.42 4.83
N THR A 128 8.57 0.69 5.98
CA THR A 128 8.37 -0.10 7.20
C THR A 128 6.91 -0.08 7.66
N ARG A 129 6.27 1.10 7.66
CA ARG A 129 4.85 1.21 7.97
C ARG A 129 3.99 0.38 7.02
N SER A 130 4.29 0.45 5.72
CA SER A 130 3.54 -0.25 4.69
C SER A 130 3.75 -1.77 4.77
N LEU A 131 4.97 -2.21 5.03
CA LEU A 131 5.31 -3.63 5.20
C LEU A 131 4.45 -4.25 6.30
N LEU A 132 4.41 -3.64 7.48
CA LEU A 132 3.62 -4.14 8.60
C LEU A 132 2.12 -4.04 8.34
N ALA A 133 1.64 -2.87 7.90
CA ALA A 133 0.21 -2.64 7.69
C ALA A 133 -0.38 -3.57 6.62
N TRP A 134 0.27 -3.69 5.47
CA TRP A 134 -0.22 -4.52 4.38
C TRP A 134 -0.05 -6.01 4.65
N GLY A 135 1.02 -6.43 5.34
CA GLY A 135 1.18 -7.81 5.78
C GLY A 135 0.05 -8.26 6.70
N ILE A 136 -0.21 -7.50 7.77
CA ILE A 136 -1.30 -7.80 8.71
C ILE A 136 -2.65 -7.80 8.00
N THR A 137 -2.92 -6.77 7.19
CA THR A 137 -4.20 -6.63 6.48
C THR A 137 -4.46 -7.82 5.55
N ASN A 138 -3.46 -8.24 4.77
CA ASN A 138 -3.64 -9.34 3.82
C ASN A 138 -3.81 -10.69 4.54
N SER A 139 -3.02 -10.97 5.58
CA SER A 139 -3.19 -12.20 6.38
C SER A 139 -4.55 -12.29 7.05
N VAL A 140 -5.00 -11.20 7.68
CA VAL A 140 -6.32 -11.16 8.34
C VAL A 140 -7.44 -11.28 7.32
N TYR A 141 -7.34 -10.57 6.18
CA TYR A 141 -8.30 -10.68 5.09
C TYR A 141 -8.46 -12.13 4.64
N GLU A 142 -7.35 -12.82 4.38
CA GLU A 142 -7.36 -14.16 3.84
C GLU A 142 -7.79 -15.21 4.87
N LEU A 143 -7.41 -15.03 6.15
CA LEU A 143 -7.92 -15.85 7.26
C LEU A 143 -9.45 -15.75 7.38
N LEU A 144 -9.98 -14.52 7.36
CA LEU A 144 -11.41 -14.28 7.45
C LEU A 144 -12.15 -14.84 6.23
N ARG A 145 -11.61 -14.63 5.03
CA ARG A 145 -12.16 -15.17 3.80
C ARG A 145 -12.31 -16.69 3.85
N ARG A 146 -11.26 -17.42 4.23
CA ARG A 146 -11.30 -18.88 4.33
C ARG A 146 -12.25 -19.37 5.42
N SER A 147 -12.31 -18.65 6.54
CA SER A 147 -13.25 -18.96 7.62
C SER A 147 -14.68 -18.84 7.12
N PHE A 148 -14.99 -17.80 6.36
CA PHE A 148 -16.31 -17.58 5.78
C PHE A 148 -16.67 -18.61 4.70
N GLU A 149 -15.73 -18.93 3.80
CA GLU A 149 -15.89 -20.00 2.78
C GLU A 149 -16.21 -21.34 3.47
N SER A 150 -15.42 -21.74 4.48
CA SER A 150 -15.65 -22.98 5.22
C SER A 150 -16.99 -23.02 5.99
N TRP A 151 -17.51 -21.86 6.39
CA TRP A 151 -18.80 -21.76 7.07
C TRP A 151 -19.95 -21.88 6.08
N SER A 152 -19.78 -21.30 4.88
CA SER A 152 -20.78 -21.38 3.81
C SER A 152 -20.95 -22.79 3.25
N GLU A 153 -19.86 -23.58 3.17
CA GLU A 153 -19.89 -24.98 2.71
C GLU A 153 -20.53 -25.95 3.72
N ARG A 154 -20.62 -25.56 4.99
CA ARG A 154 -21.21 -26.36 6.07
C ARG A 154 -22.73 -26.16 6.23
N ARG A 155 -23.33 -25.26 5.45
CA ARG A 155 -24.78 -25.03 5.38
C ARG A 155 -25.34 -25.65 4.11
#